data_AF-B0TYF4-F1
#
_entry.id   AF-B0TYF4-F1
#
_cell.length_a   1.000
_cell.length_b   1.000
_cell.length_c   1.000
_cell.angle_alpha   90.00
_cell.angle_beta   90.00
_cell.angle_gamma   90.00
#
_symmetry.space_group_name_H-M   'P 1'
#
loop_
_entity.id
_entity.type
_entity.pdbx_description
1 polymer ?
#
loop_
_entity_poly.entity_id
_entity_poly.type
_entity_poly.pdbx_seq_one_letter_code
_entity_poly.pdbx_strand_id
1 'polypeptide(L)'
;MKKLFIISPFLISLVACTHFGSNDKMTELYIDKKAPDIQDINFNKSGTLPTNIEHQSYYNVIISGSAIANCSVIDYGSKTIDEPGKNQIFIGDARDWDIVRIDCRKNHGKGKAGEKYNLKIKVLADSTTYYASTEIVHA
;
A
#
# COMPACT_ATOMS: atom_id res chain seq x y z
N MET A 1 -50.15 45.91 -17.84
CA MET A 1 -49.26 45.44 -16.75
C MET A 1 -49.20 43.93 -16.77
N LYS A 2 -48.06 43.37 -16.31
CA LYS A 2 -47.64 41.95 -16.23
C LYS A 2 -46.86 41.44 -17.46
N LYS A 3 -45.55 41.42 -17.26
CA LYS A 3 -44.49 40.99 -18.18
C LYS A 3 -44.39 39.46 -18.14
N LEU A 4 -44.29 38.83 -19.31
CA LEU A 4 -43.78 37.47 -19.46
C LEU A 4 -42.29 37.46 -19.08
N PHE A 5 -41.89 36.55 -18.20
CA PHE A 5 -40.48 36.20 -18.01
C PHE A 5 -40.23 34.89 -18.76
N ILE A 6 -39.37 34.97 -19.77
CA ILE A 6 -38.92 33.84 -20.59
C ILE A 6 -37.39 33.92 -20.65
N ILE A 7 -36.78 32.81 -20.22
CA ILE A 7 -35.39 32.30 -20.37
C ILE A 7 -34.20 33.12 -19.83
N SER A 8 -33.45 32.48 -18.95
CA SER A 8 -32.07 32.10 -19.33
C SER A 8 -31.66 30.84 -18.57
N PRO A 9 -31.26 29.75 -19.25
CA PRO A 9 -30.57 28.64 -18.62
C PRO A 9 -29.11 29.08 -18.48
N PHE A 10 -28.70 29.49 -17.28
CA PHE A 10 -27.29 29.59 -16.97
C PHE A 10 -26.71 28.17 -16.89
N LEU A 11 -26.39 27.66 -18.07
CA LEU A 11 -25.39 26.63 -18.32
C LEU A 11 -24.05 27.15 -17.78
N ILE A 12 -23.80 26.96 -16.49
CA ILE A 12 -22.44 26.94 -16.00
C ILE A 12 -21.92 25.54 -16.29
N SER A 13 -21.32 25.44 -17.47
CA SER A 13 -20.39 24.40 -17.85
C SER A 13 -19.31 24.28 -16.77
N LEU A 14 -19.48 23.34 -15.83
CA LEU A 14 -18.36 22.79 -15.09
C LEU A 14 -17.58 21.87 -16.02
N VAL A 15 -16.67 22.48 -16.78
CA VAL A 15 -15.50 21.80 -17.30
C VAL A 15 -14.60 21.50 -16.10
N ALA A 16 -14.93 20.44 -15.36
CA ALA A 16 -13.96 19.83 -14.48
C ALA A 16 -13.09 18.93 -15.36
N CYS A 17 -11.95 19.46 -15.77
CA CYS A 17 -10.82 18.65 -16.21
C CYS A 17 -10.44 17.69 -15.08
N THR A 18 -10.91 16.46 -15.14
CA THR A 18 -10.27 15.32 -14.46
C THR A 18 -9.49 14.51 -15.48
N HIS A 19 -8.48 15.14 -16.09
CA HIS A 19 -7.35 14.40 -16.65
C HIS A 19 -6.41 14.04 -15.49
N PHE A 20 -6.78 13.02 -14.72
CA PHE A 20 -5.86 12.25 -13.86
C PHE A 20 -6.45 10.86 -13.63
N GLY A 21 -6.76 10.19 -14.73
CA GLY A 21 -6.79 8.74 -14.76
C GLY A 21 -5.60 8.29 -15.57
N SER A 22 -4.38 8.41 -15.02
CA SER A 22 -3.36 7.48 -15.47
C SER A 22 -3.96 6.11 -15.21
N ASN A 23 -4.12 5.31 -16.26
CA ASN A 23 -4.36 3.88 -16.10
C ASN A 23 -3.05 3.31 -15.53
N ASP A 24 -2.75 3.63 -14.27
CA ASP A 24 -1.63 3.02 -13.56
C ASP A 24 -1.95 1.54 -13.56
N LYS A 25 -1.09 0.76 -14.22
CA LYS A 25 -1.28 -0.68 -14.24
C LYS A 25 -1.23 -1.16 -12.79
N MET A 26 -2.25 -1.89 -12.37
CA MET A 26 -2.29 -2.48 -11.04
C MET A 26 -1.70 -3.87 -11.12
N THR A 27 -0.64 -4.14 -10.35
CA THR A 27 0.01 -5.46 -10.30
C THR A 27 -0.01 -5.97 -8.86
N GLU A 28 -0.45 -7.20 -8.65
CA GLU A 28 -0.50 -7.81 -7.33
C GLU A 28 0.89 -8.26 -6.87
N LEU A 29 1.21 -7.95 -5.62
CA LEU A 29 2.39 -8.41 -4.89
C LEU A 29 2.13 -9.78 -4.28
N TYR A 30 3.16 -10.62 -4.21
CA TYR A 30 3.05 -11.93 -3.54
C TYR A 30 3.13 -11.75 -2.03
N ILE A 31 2.37 -12.55 -1.27
CA ILE A 31 2.47 -12.62 0.19
C ILE A 31 3.03 -13.99 0.55
N ASP A 32 4.24 -14.01 1.09
CA ASP A 32 4.84 -15.22 1.65
C ASP A 32 4.36 -15.40 3.10
N LYS A 33 3.73 -16.54 3.37
CA LYS A 33 3.16 -16.86 4.68
C LYS A 33 4.03 -17.93 5.33
N LYS A 34 4.98 -17.49 6.15
CA LYS A 34 5.83 -18.38 6.94
C LYS A 34 5.07 -18.97 8.13
N ALA A 35 4.22 -18.18 8.79
CA ALA A 35 3.35 -18.60 9.88
C ALA A 35 2.06 -17.76 9.94
N PRO A 36 1.02 -18.15 10.69
CA PRO A 36 -0.23 -17.38 10.81
C PRO A 36 -0.05 -15.94 11.33
N ASP A 37 1.03 -15.73 12.09
CA ASP A 37 1.42 -14.53 12.84
C ASP A 37 2.68 -13.84 12.29
N ILE A 38 3.31 -14.41 11.25
CA ILE A 38 4.43 -13.79 10.51
C ILE A 38 4.18 -13.86 9.02
N GLN A 39 4.14 -12.70 8.36
CA GLN A 39 3.94 -12.60 6.92
C GLN A 39 4.88 -11.59 6.30
N ASP A 40 5.49 -11.97 5.18
CA ASP A 40 6.36 -11.12 4.39
C ASP A 40 5.66 -10.77 3.07
N ILE A 41 5.59 -9.48 2.73
CA ILE A 41 5.00 -9.04 1.47
C ILE A 41 6.14 -8.79 0.46
N ASN A 42 6.06 -9.42 -0.71
CA ASN A 42 7.12 -9.56 -1.70
C ASN A 42 6.72 -9.03 -3.09
N PHE A 43 7.70 -8.59 -3.89
CA PHE A 43 7.46 -8.08 -5.25
C PHE A 43 6.97 -9.13 -6.26
N ASN A 44 7.47 -10.36 -6.20
CA ASN A 44 6.87 -11.52 -6.85
C ASN A 44 7.45 -12.84 -6.33
N LYS A 45 6.80 -13.95 -6.70
CA LYS A 45 7.23 -15.33 -6.39
C LYS A 45 8.46 -15.79 -7.18
N SER A 46 8.73 -15.19 -8.35
CA SER A 46 9.80 -15.60 -9.27
C SER A 46 11.17 -14.98 -8.94
N GLY A 47 11.26 -14.07 -7.97
CA GLY A 47 12.48 -13.40 -7.57
C GLY A 47 13.01 -12.38 -8.58
N THR A 48 12.15 -11.86 -9.46
CA THR A 48 12.55 -10.84 -10.47
C THR A 48 11.83 -9.54 -10.17
N LEU A 49 12.55 -8.46 -9.86
CA LEU A 49 11.89 -7.17 -9.73
C LEU A 49 11.31 -6.73 -11.09
N PRO A 50 10.15 -6.05 -11.10
CA PRO A 50 9.69 -5.38 -12.30
C PRO A 50 10.74 -4.40 -12.84
N THR A 51 10.85 -4.27 -14.17
CA THR A 51 11.91 -3.46 -14.83
C THR A 51 11.88 -1.98 -14.44
N ASN A 52 10.70 -1.46 -14.16
CA ASN A 52 10.48 -0.09 -13.66
C ASN A 52 10.86 0.09 -12.19
N ILE A 53 11.13 -0.99 -11.47
CA ILE A 53 11.54 -0.99 -10.07
C ILE A 53 13.06 -1.13 -9.95
N GLU A 54 13.71 -1.97 -10.75
CA GLU A 54 15.16 -2.24 -10.70
C GLU A 54 16.09 -1.00 -10.71
N HIS A 55 15.62 0.16 -11.18
CA HIS A 55 16.43 1.37 -11.29
C HIS A 55 16.32 2.35 -10.11
N GLN A 56 15.53 2.04 -9.08
CA GLN A 56 15.33 2.92 -7.92
C GLN A 56 15.86 2.27 -6.63
N SER A 57 16.47 3.05 -5.74
CA SER A 57 16.91 2.55 -4.42
C SER A 57 15.84 2.68 -3.35
N TYR A 58 14.90 3.63 -3.53
CA TYR A 58 13.82 3.91 -2.60
C TYR A 58 12.50 4.02 -3.36
N TYR A 59 11.43 3.50 -2.76
CA TYR A 59 10.09 3.56 -3.34
C TYR A 59 9.14 4.24 -2.40
N ASN A 60 8.21 5.02 -2.97
CA ASN A 60 7.10 5.57 -2.21
C ASN A 60 6.09 4.45 -1.95
N VAL A 61 5.86 4.18 -0.66
CA VAL A 61 4.97 3.12 -0.21
C VAL A 61 3.87 3.71 0.67
N ILE A 62 2.64 3.37 0.33
CA ILE A 62 1.47 3.66 1.16
C ILE A 62 1.14 2.39 1.92
N ILE A 63 1.40 2.41 3.22
CA ILE A 63 1.06 1.32 4.14
C ILE A 63 -0.11 1.81 4.99
N SER A 64 -1.11 0.96 5.16
CA SER A 64 -2.31 1.27 5.93
C SER A 64 -2.92 -0.01 6.52
N GLY A 65 -3.73 0.13 7.56
CA GLY A 65 -4.42 -0.98 8.21
C GLY A 65 -4.16 -1.04 9.71
N SER A 66 -4.94 -1.86 10.40
CA SER A 66 -4.87 -2.01 11.86
C SER A 66 -3.59 -2.70 12.33
N ALA A 67 -2.91 -3.47 11.47
CA ALA A 67 -1.66 -4.14 11.83
C ALA A 67 -0.53 -3.16 12.19
N ILE A 68 -0.52 -1.94 11.64
CA ILE A 68 0.47 -0.89 11.96
C ILE A 68 0.47 -0.57 13.46
N ALA A 69 -0.72 -0.46 14.07
CA ALA A 69 -0.85 -0.09 15.48
C ALA A 69 -0.71 -1.29 16.43
N ASN A 70 -0.91 -2.51 15.93
CA ASN A 70 -1.11 -3.69 16.76
C ASN A 70 -0.02 -4.77 16.60
N CYS A 71 0.78 -4.72 15.55
CA CYS A 71 1.89 -5.64 15.29
C CYS A 71 3.18 -4.86 15.07
N SER A 72 4.31 -5.56 15.00
CA SER A 72 5.55 -4.97 14.50
C SER A 72 5.54 -5.03 12.97
N VAL A 73 5.30 -3.89 12.32
CA VAL A 73 5.42 -3.73 10.87
C VAL A 73 6.77 -3.09 10.59
N ILE A 74 7.64 -3.81 9.89
CA ILE A 74 9.05 -3.43 9.72
C ILE A 74 9.37 -3.48 8.23
N ASP A 75 10.00 -2.43 7.70
CA ASP A 75 10.51 -2.45 6.33
C ASP A 75 11.81 -3.28 6.23
N TYR A 76 12.26 -3.57 5.01
CA TYR A 76 13.51 -4.31 4.80
C TYR A 76 14.75 -3.63 5.43
N GLY A 77 14.71 -2.30 5.60
CA GLY A 77 15.74 -1.51 6.28
C GLY A 77 15.73 -1.65 7.80
N SER A 78 14.93 -2.56 8.36
CA SER A 78 14.71 -2.72 9.81
C SER A 78 14.10 -1.49 10.48
N LYS A 79 13.45 -0.61 9.70
CA LYS A 79 12.75 0.56 10.23
C LYS A 79 11.29 0.18 10.53
N THR A 80 10.87 0.46 11.75
CA THR A 80 9.46 0.28 12.15
C THR A 80 8.58 1.29 11.43
N ILE A 81 7.42 0.81 10.97
CA ILE A 81 6.33 1.61 10.42
C ILE A 81 5.22 1.66 11.46
N ASP A 82 5.07 2.81 12.10
CA ASP A 82 4.11 3.09 13.16
C ASP A 82 2.97 4.02 12.73
N GLU A 83 3.11 4.67 11.56
CA GLU A 83 2.09 5.57 11.01
C GLU A 83 1.68 5.21 9.56
N PRO A 84 0.37 5.29 9.24
CA PRO A 84 -0.11 5.10 7.88
C PRO A 84 0.30 6.21 6.91
N GLY A 85 0.48 5.85 5.64
CA GLY A 85 0.27 6.76 4.52
C GLY A 85 1.50 7.47 3.92
N LYS A 86 2.69 7.45 4.54
CA LYS A 86 3.90 8.09 3.98
C LYS A 86 5.18 7.36 4.36
N ASN A 87 5.40 6.18 3.77
CA ASN A 87 6.62 5.43 3.99
C ASN A 87 7.47 5.43 2.73
N GLN A 88 8.79 5.45 2.89
CA GLN A 88 9.73 5.12 1.83
C GLN A 88 10.48 3.88 2.27
N ILE A 89 10.51 2.88 1.40
CA ILE A 89 11.21 1.62 1.68
C ILE A 89 12.42 1.53 0.75
N PHE A 90 13.55 1.19 1.36
CA PHE A 90 14.76 0.85 0.62
C PHE A 90 14.68 -0.59 0.12
N ILE A 91 14.93 -0.80 -1.17
CA ILE A 91 15.13 -2.14 -1.73
C ILE A 91 16.47 -2.07 -2.46
N GLY A 92 17.48 -2.70 -1.87
CA GLY A 92 18.80 -2.82 -2.49
C GLY A 92 18.88 -4.05 -3.40
N ASP A 93 20.10 -4.45 -3.76
CA ASP A 93 20.43 -5.78 -4.29
C ASP A 93 20.23 -6.83 -3.18
N ALA A 94 18.98 -7.09 -2.83
CA ALA A 94 18.59 -8.06 -1.83
C ALA A 94 18.30 -9.41 -2.50
N ARG A 95 18.88 -10.49 -1.97
CA ARG A 95 18.51 -11.87 -2.39
C ARG A 95 17.10 -12.25 -1.91
N ASP A 96 16.63 -11.58 -0.86
CA ASP A 96 15.30 -11.71 -0.27
C ASP A 96 14.48 -10.45 -0.61
N TRP A 97 13.40 -10.63 -1.36
CA TRP A 97 12.62 -9.55 -1.97
C TRP A 97 11.47 -9.04 -1.10
N ASP A 98 11.63 -9.20 0.22
CA ASP A 98 10.66 -8.79 1.23
C ASP A 98 10.62 -7.26 1.30
N ILE A 99 9.44 -6.67 1.10
CA ILE A 99 9.20 -5.22 1.16
C ILE A 99 8.95 -4.82 2.62
N VAL A 100 8.06 -5.58 3.25
CA VAL A 100 7.59 -5.36 4.62
C VAL A 100 7.42 -6.72 5.28
N ARG A 101 7.95 -6.84 6.49
CA ARG A 101 7.65 -7.92 7.42
C ARG A 101 6.58 -7.46 8.40
N ILE A 102 5.62 -8.35 8.65
CA ILE A 102 4.60 -8.18 9.68
C ILE A 102 4.82 -9.29 10.70
N ASP A 103 5.16 -8.90 11.93
CA ASP A 103 5.34 -9.83 13.06
C ASP A 103 4.31 -9.49 14.15
N CYS A 104 3.34 -10.38 14.32
CA CYS A 104 2.28 -10.29 15.34
C CYS A 104 2.44 -11.37 16.41
N ARG A 105 3.67 -11.82 16.70
CA ARG A 105 3.92 -12.72 17.82
C ARG A 105 3.74 -12.04 19.16
N LYS A 106 3.56 -12.84 20.22
CA LYS A 106 3.60 -12.37 21.61
C LYS A 106 4.84 -11.50 21.85
N ASN A 107 4.62 -10.28 22.36
CA ASN A 107 5.60 -9.20 22.58
C ASN A 107 5.98 -8.36 21.35
N HIS A 108 5.35 -8.57 20.19
CA HIS A 108 5.52 -7.73 19.01
C HIS A 108 4.26 -6.88 18.78
N GLY A 109 4.37 -5.57 19.03
CA GLY A 109 3.24 -4.64 18.91
C GLY A 109 2.39 -4.54 20.18
N LYS A 110 1.16 -4.05 20.03
CA LYS A 110 0.21 -3.77 21.12
C LYS A 110 -1.10 -4.55 21.01
N GLY A 111 -1.21 -5.46 20.04
CA GLY A 111 -2.46 -6.17 19.80
C GLY A 111 -2.73 -7.25 20.83
N LYS A 112 -3.90 -7.88 20.69
CA LYS A 112 -4.39 -8.92 21.61
C LYS A 112 -4.38 -10.27 20.93
N ALA A 113 -3.96 -11.29 21.66
CA ALA A 113 -3.93 -12.66 21.18
C ALA A 113 -5.29 -13.09 20.60
N GLY A 114 -5.27 -13.70 19.43
CA GLY A 114 -6.44 -14.15 18.67
C GLY A 114 -7.17 -13.06 17.88
N GLU A 115 -6.85 -11.77 18.07
CA GLU A 115 -7.42 -10.70 17.23
C GLU A 115 -6.77 -10.71 15.84
N LYS A 116 -7.58 -10.32 14.85
CA LYS A 116 -7.19 -10.24 13.43
C LYS A 116 -6.91 -8.80 13.06
N TYR A 117 -5.79 -8.57 12.38
CA TYR A 117 -5.41 -7.26 11.90
C TYR A 117 -5.18 -7.28 10.40
N ASN A 118 -5.55 -6.19 9.74
CA ASN A 118 -5.34 -6.04 8.30
C ASN A 118 -4.11 -5.17 8.02
N LEU A 119 -3.44 -5.47 6.91
CA LEU A 119 -2.46 -4.59 6.30
C LEU A 119 -2.74 -4.49 4.81
N LYS A 120 -2.63 -3.27 4.28
CA LYS A 120 -2.66 -2.97 2.86
C LYS A 120 -1.40 -2.19 2.53
N ILE A 121 -0.73 -2.61 1.48
CA ILE A 121 0.46 -1.95 0.95
C ILE A 121 0.22 -1.59 -0.51
N LYS A 122 0.67 -0.39 -0.88
CA LYS A 122 0.79 0.04 -2.27
C LYS A 122 2.19 0.58 -2.50
N VAL A 123 2.88 0.07 -3.50
CA VAL A 123 4.15 0.64 -3.95
C VAL A 123 3.92 1.39 -5.25
N LEU A 124 4.29 2.67 -5.24
CA LEU A 124 4.09 3.59 -6.36
C LEU A 124 5.37 3.60 -7.20
N ALA A 125 5.31 3.08 -8.42
CA ALA A 125 6.35 3.19 -9.44
C ALA A 125 5.77 3.89 -10.67
N ASP A 126 6.62 4.60 -11.43
CA ASP A 126 6.28 5.60 -12.46
C ASP A 126 4.95 5.45 -13.22
N SER A 127 4.61 4.24 -13.67
CA SER A 127 3.36 3.95 -14.39
C SER A 127 2.61 2.70 -13.88
N THR A 128 3.05 2.13 -12.76
CA THR A 128 2.50 0.89 -12.20
C THR A 128 2.41 1.02 -10.69
N THR A 129 1.22 0.79 -10.16
CA THR A 129 1.04 0.63 -8.72
C THR A 129 1.02 -0.86 -8.39
N TYR A 130 1.93 -1.28 -7.52
CA TYR A 130 1.95 -2.63 -6.98
C TYR A 130 1.15 -2.67 -5.69
N TYR A 131 0.36 -3.71 -5.45
CA TYR A 131 -0.48 -3.78 -4.27
C TYR A 131 -0.54 -5.17 -3.65
N ALA A 132 -0.66 -5.23 -2.33
CA ALA A 132 -1.03 -6.45 -1.61
C ALA A 132 -1.90 -6.09 -0.40
N SER A 133 -2.67 -7.07 0.05
CA SER A 133 -3.40 -6.98 1.30
C SER A 133 -3.37 -8.32 2.01
N THR A 134 -3.20 -8.29 3.33
CA THR A 134 -3.28 -9.50 4.13
C THR A 134 -4.00 -9.29 5.45
N GLU A 135 -4.47 -10.39 6.01
CA GLU A 135 -4.98 -10.51 7.37
C GLU A 135 -4.04 -11.40 8.16
N ILE A 136 -3.67 -10.95 9.36
CA ILE A 136 -2.74 -11.64 10.24
C ILE A 136 -3.38 -11.79 11.63
N VAL A 137 -3.17 -12.94 12.25
CA VAL A 137 -3.67 -13.24 13.59
C VAL A 137 -2.56 -12.96 14.58
N HIS A 138 -2.86 -12.22 15.65
CA HIS A 138 -1.90 -12.03 16.71
C HIS A 138 -1.80 -13.29 17.56
N ALA A 139 -0.59 -13.86 17.65
CA ALA A 139 -0.30 -15.03 18.48
C ALA A 139 -0.06 -14.67 19.95
#